data_AF-K0IH96-F1
#
_entry.id   AF-K0IH96-F1
#
_cell.length_a   1.000
_cell.length_b   1.000
_cell.length_c   1.000
_cell.angle_alpha   90.00
_cell.angle_beta   90.00
_cell.angle_gamma   90.00
#
_symmetry.space_group_name_H-M   'P 1'
#
loop_
_entity.id
_entity.type
_entity.pdbx_description
1 polymer ?
#
loop_
_entity_poly.entity_id
_entity_poly.type
_entity_poly.pdbx_seq_one_letter_code
_entity_poly.pdbx_strand_id
1 'polypeptide(L)'
;MTDLVLEETYDRFVVLYDLLALVQQENATSESLAPAVHLSLGAVSQMLSFMLAQGFVKTVRSDSEFKITTLGSNFLRDFEGMRRFLS
;
A
#
# COMPACT_ATOMS: atom_id res chain seq x y z
N MET A 1 -11.50 -0.09 -26.84
CA MET A 1 -11.61 0.19 -25.40
C MET A 1 -11.53 -1.13 -24.60
N THR A 2 -10.47 -1.92 -24.79
CA THR A 2 -10.39 -3.23 -24.13
C THR A 2 -8.97 -3.75 -23.89
N ASP A 3 -7.94 -2.88 -23.96
CA ASP A 3 -6.53 -3.28 -23.78
C ASP A 3 -5.84 -2.64 -22.56
N LEU A 4 -6.60 -1.97 -21.68
CA LEU A 4 -6.07 -1.28 -20.49
C LEU A 4 -6.15 -2.09 -19.18
N VAL A 5 -6.66 -3.33 -19.22
CA VAL A 5 -7.16 -4.00 -18.00
C VAL A 5 -6.15 -4.94 -17.34
N LEU A 6 -5.06 -5.32 -18.01
CA LEU A 6 -4.09 -6.27 -17.45
C LEU A 6 -2.75 -5.65 -17.03
N GLU A 7 -2.20 -4.68 -17.78
CA GLU A 7 -0.94 -4.02 -17.40
C GLU A 7 -1.11 -3.05 -16.21
N GLU A 8 -2.21 -2.28 -16.14
CA GLU A 8 -2.44 -1.36 -15.01
C GLU A 8 -2.70 -2.08 -13.67
N THR A 9 -3.27 -3.28 -13.72
CA THR A 9 -3.70 -3.98 -12.50
C THR A 9 -2.50 -4.59 -11.78
N TYR A 10 -1.54 -5.11 -12.53
CA TYR A 10 -0.28 -5.61 -11.97
C TYR A 10 0.48 -4.48 -11.27
N ASP A 11 0.49 -3.28 -11.87
CA ASP A 11 1.10 -2.08 -11.30
C ASP A 11 0.44 -1.67 -9.98
N ARG A 12 -0.90 -1.66 -9.92
CA ARG A 12 -1.63 -1.26 -8.71
C ARG A 12 -1.42 -2.20 -7.52
N PHE A 13 -1.30 -3.51 -7.75
CA PHE A 13 -1.03 -4.48 -6.69
C PHE A 13 0.39 -4.34 -6.14
N VAL A 14 1.38 -4.13 -7.01
CA VAL A 14 2.77 -3.88 -6.61
C VAL A 14 2.88 -2.58 -5.81
N VAL A 15 2.26 -1.50 -6.29
CA VAL A 15 2.24 -0.21 -5.58
C VAL A 15 1.55 -0.34 -4.22
N LEU A 16 0.44 -1.09 -4.11
CA LEU A 16 -0.25 -1.29 -2.84
C LEU A 16 0.64 -2.05 -1.84
N TYR A 17 1.35 -3.06 -2.33
CA TYR A 17 2.34 -3.79 -1.55
C TYR A 17 3.48 -2.86 -1.09
N ASP A 18 4.05 -2.06 -1.98
CA ASP A 18 5.14 -1.13 -1.66
C ASP A 18 4.69 -0.08 -0.64
N LEU A 19 3.48 0.46 -0.79
CA LEU A 19 2.86 1.36 0.21
C LEU A 19 2.71 0.68 1.57
N LEU A 20 2.25 -0.57 1.60
CA LEU A 20 2.06 -1.30 2.85
C LEU A 20 3.41 -1.60 3.53
N ALA A 21 4.46 -1.90 2.75
CA ALA A 21 5.82 -2.08 3.24
C ALA A 21 6.38 -0.78 3.84
N LEU A 22 6.17 0.36 3.17
CA LEU A 22 6.57 1.68 3.67
C LEU A 22 5.85 2.04 4.97
N VAL A 23 4.55 1.73 5.06
CA VAL A 23 3.76 1.93 6.30
C VAL A 23 4.28 1.09 7.47
N GLN A 24 4.94 -0.04 7.22
CA GLN A 24 5.56 -0.84 8.27
C GLN A 24 6.86 -0.23 8.80
N GLN A 25 7.62 0.47 7.95
CA GLN A 25 9.01 0.87 8.24
C GLN A 25 9.12 2.23 8.93
N GLU A 26 8.16 3.15 8.75
CA GLU A 26 8.30 4.55 9.17
C GLU A 26 7.03 5.14 9.82
N ASN A 27 7.15 6.39 10.31
CA ASN A 27 6.00 7.24 10.60
C ASN A 27 5.32 7.62 9.27
N ALA A 28 4.39 6.79 8.83
CA ALA A 28 3.82 6.89 7.50
C ALA A 28 2.70 7.92 7.47
N THR A 29 2.91 9.03 6.75
CA THR A 29 1.88 10.01 6.42
C THR A 29 1.63 9.98 4.91
N SER A 30 0.46 10.43 4.45
CA SER A 30 0.19 10.52 3.01
C SER A 30 1.22 11.39 2.28
N GLU A 31 1.69 12.45 2.95
CA GLU A 31 2.74 13.36 2.45
C GLU A 31 4.11 12.69 2.35
N SER A 32 4.49 11.82 3.29
CA SER A 32 5.77 11.10 3.23
C SER A 32 5.75 9.94 2.24
N LEU A 33 4.59 9.30 2.05
CA LEU A 33 4.42 8.15 1.19
C LEU A 33 4.36 8.51 -0.31
N ALA A 34 3.72 9.63 -0.68
CA ALA A 34 3.58 10.06 -2.06
C ALA A 34 4.90 10.12 -2.86
N PRO A 35 5.97 10.77 -2.39
CA PRO A 35 7.25 10.78 -3.09
C PRO A 35 7.93 9.40 -3.11
N ALA A 36 7.73 8.57 -2.08
CA ALA A 36 8.39 7.27 -1.96
C ALA A 36 7.90 6.24 -3.00
N VAL A 37 6.64 6.35 -3.44
CA VAL A 37 6.07 5.48 -4.49
C VAL A 37 5.90 6.20 -5.84
N HIS A 38 6.47 7.40 -5.99
CA HIS A 38 6.36 8.22 -7.20
C HIS A 38 4.91 8.46 -7.68
N LEU A 39 3.96 8.59 -6.75
CA LEU A 39 2.55 8.84 -7.05
C LEU A 39 2.08 10.22 -6.58
N SER A 40 0.97 10.68 -7.16
CA SER A 40 0.30 11.88 -6.67
C SER A 40 -0.28 11.65 -5.26
N LEU A 41 -0.33 12.72 -4.45
CA LEU A 41 -0.93 12.68 -3.12
C LEU A 41 -2.38 12.18 -3.14
N GLY A 42 -3.14 12.53 -4.18
CA GLY A 42 -4.51 12.06 -4.36
C GLY A 42 -4.60 10.54 -4.58
N ALA A 43 -3.72 9.98 -5.42
CA ALA A 43 -3.68 8.53 -5.66
C ALA A 43 -3.28 7.76 -4.40
N VAL A 44 -2.25 8.23 -3.68
CA VAL A 44 -1.83 7.64 -2.40
C VAL A 44 -2.94 7.74 -1.35
N SER A 45 -3.67 8.85 -1.29
CA SER A 45 -4.80 9.00 -0.36
C SER A 45 -5.94 8.01 -0.66
N GLN A 46 -6.24 7.76 -1.94
CA GLN A 46 -7.23 6.75 -2.33
C GLN A 46 -6.78 5.33 -1.95
N MET A 47 -5.49 5.02 -2.16
CA MET A 47 -4.92 3.72 -1.79
C MET A 47 -4.88 3.51 -0.27
N LEU A 48 -4.49 4.53 0.51
CA LEU A 48 -4.54 4.49 1.98
C LEU A 48 -5.97 4.32 2.50
N SER A 49 -6.95 5.01 1.89
CA SER A 49 -8.36 4.85 2.22
C SER A 49 -8.84 3.43 1.94
N PHE A 50 -8.43 2.83 0.83
CA PHE A 50 -8.71 1.43 0.54
C PHE A 50 -8.07 0.50 1.58
N MET A 51 -6.79 0.67 1.91
CA MET A 51 -6.09 -0.16 2.91
C MET A 51 -6.70 -0.02 4.31
N LEU A 52 -7.18 1.17 4.68
CA LEU A 52 -7.94 1.39 5.91
C LEU A 52 -9.26 0.60 5.90
N ALA A 53 -10.02 0.70 4.81
CA ALA A 53 -11.29 0.00 4.67
C ALA A 53 -11.14 -1.53 4.70
N GLN A 54 -10.03 -2.05 4.17
CA GLN A 54 -9.69 -3.49 4.25
C GLN A 54 -9.07 -3.89 5.60
N GLY A 55 -8.74 -2.94 6.47
CA GLY A 55 -8.14 -3.21 7.78
C GLY A 55 -6.66 -3.59 7.73
N PHE A 56 -5.95 -3.31 6.62
CA PHE A 56 -4.50 -3.54 6.50
C PHE A 56 -3.67 -2.50 7.26
N VAL A 57 -4.19 -1.29 7.36
CA VAL A 57 -3.59 -0.18 8.13
C VAL A 57 -4.63 0.42 9.06
N LYS A 58 -4.17 1.19 10.05
CA LYS A 58 -4.99 1.98 10.98
C LYS A 58 -4.40 3.36 11.17
N THR A 59 -5.22 4.36 11.46
CA THR A 59 -4.75 5.69 11.82
C THR A 59 -4.33 5.75 13.30
N VAL A 60 -3.34 6.59 13.60
CA VAL A 60 -2.90 6.87 14.98
C VAL A 60 -3.12 8.36 15.25
N ARG A 61 -3.69 8.67 16.45
CA ARG A 61 -3.90 9.94 17.20
C ARG A 61 -3.94 11.32 16.51
N SER A 62 -3.47 11.51 15.29
CA SER A 62 -3.48 12.74 14.50
C SER A 62 -4.19 12.61 13.15
N ASP A 63 -4.92 11.52 12.87
CA ASP A 63 -5.61 11.22 11.58
C ASP A 63 -4.73 11.31 10.31
N SER A 64 -3.42 11.47 10.50
CA SER A 64 -2.43 11.74 9.46
C SER A 64 -1.31 10.72 9.47
N GLU A 65 -1.17 9.94 10.54
CA GLU A 65 -0.19 8.86 10.66
C GLU A 65 -0.89 7.49 10.53
N PHE A 66 -0.34 6.64 9.68
CA PHE A 66 -0.79 5.27 9.42
C PHE A 66 0.16 4.27 10.06
N LYS A 67 -0.41 3.22 10.66
CA LYS A 67 0.34 2.05 11.12
C LYS A 67 -0.23 0.78 10.53
N ILE A 68 0.65 -0.15 10.19
CA ILE A 68 0.24 -1.46 9.71
C ILE A 68 -0.47 -2.25 10.83
N THR A 69 -1.49 -3.02 10.46
CA THR A 69 -2.17 -3.94 11.37
C THR A 69 -1.52 -5.33 11.33
N THR A 70 -1.92 -6.23 12.22
CA THR A 70 -1.53 -7.64 12.13
C THR A 70 -1.98 -8.26 10.80
N LEU A 71 -3.18 -7.90 10.32
CA LEU A 71 -3.68 -8.38 9.03
C LEU A 71 -2.80 -7.90 7.87
N GLY A 72 -2.47 -6.60 7.85
CA GLY A 72 -1.58 -6.04 6.83
C GLY A 72 -0.19 -6.68 6.85
N SER A 73 0.38 -6.91 8.04
CA SER A 73 1.70 -7.55 8.16
C SER A 73 1.71 -9.00 7.67
N ASN A 74 0.64 -9.76 7.92
CA ASN A 74 0.50 -11.12 7.39
C ASN A 74 0.36 -11.11 5.86
N PHE A 75 -0.48 -10.24 5.32
CA PHE A 75 -0.63 -10.08 3.87
C PHE A 75 0.70 -9.73 3.19
N LEU A 76 1.48 -8.82 3.77
CA LEU A 76 2.79 -8.43 3.27
C LEU A 76 3.73 -9.64 3.18
N ARG A 77 3.77 -10.46 4.24
CA ARG A 77 4.60 -11.67 4.30
C ARG A 77 4.18 -12.72 3.28
N ASP A 78 2.89 -12.93 3.11
CA ASP A 78 2.36 -13.89 2.14
C ASP A 78 2.71 -13.46 0.71
N PHE A 79 2.61 -12.16 0.41
CA PHE A 79 3.00 -11.60 -0.88
C PHE A 79 4.50 -11.71 -1.14
N GLU A 80 5.35 -11.43 -0.14
CA GLU A 80 6.81 -11.65 -0.24
C GLU A 80 7.15 -13.11 -0.55
N GLY A 81 6.46 -14.05 0.10
CA GLY A 81 6.61 -15.48 -0.15
C GLY A 81 6.24 -15.85 -1.59
N MET A 82 5.12 -15.34 -2.08
CA MET A 82 4.68 -15.55 -3.46
C MET A 82 5.67 -14.95 -4.47
N ARG A 83 6.18 -13.74 -4.24
CA ARG A 83 7.15 -13.10 -5.14
C ARG A 83 8.45 -13.89 -5.22
N ARG A 84 8.96 -14.41 -4.09
CA ARG A 84 10.15 -15.27 -4.05
C ARG A 84 9.96 -16.62 -4.75
N PHE A 85 8.74 -17.14 -4.77
CA PHE A 85 8.42 -18.38 -5.46
C PHE A 85 8.39 -18.20 -6.99
N LEU A 86 7.98 -17.02 -7.47
CA LEU A 86 7.85 -16.71 -8.90
C LEU A 86 9.14 -16.20 -9.55
N SER A 87 10.14 -15.82 -8.77
CA SER A 87 11.47 -15.38 -9.22
C SER A 87 12.47 -16.53 -9.32
#